data_AF-A0A4Q3RLH8-F1
#
_entry.id   AF-A0A4Q3RLH8-F1
#
_cell.length_a   1.000
_cell.length_b   1.000
_cell.length_c   1.000
_cell.angle_alpha   90.00
_cell.angle_beta   90.00
_cell.angle_gamma   90.00
#
_symmetry.space_group_name_H-M   'P 1'
#
loop_
_entity.id
_entity.type
_entity.pdbx_description
1 polymer ?
#
loop_
_entity_poly.entity_id
_entity_poly.type
_entity_poly.pdbx_seq_one_letter_code
_entity_poly.pdbx_strand_id
1 'polypeptide(L)'
;MLFLLGSILLSGFLTIAFKLCDRYRIDKFQAIVCNYAVCTITGSLFSGSVPSFVEAAGAPWFKWSLLMGLFFIASFNLIALTVQKSGLAIAAVASKTSLVIPFIFSVLLYGEAVS
;
A
#
# COMPACT_ATOMS: atom_id res chain seq x y z
N MET A 1 -1.32 9.45 -19.66
CA MET A 1 -0.49 10.36 -18.83
C MET A 1 -1.23 10.89 -17.60
N LEU A 2 -2.54 11.20 -17.67
CA LEU A 2 -3.33 11.66 -16.51
C LEU A 2 -3.27 10.70 -15.30
N PHE A 3 -3.42 9.39 -15.52
CA PHE A 3 -3.28 8.38 -14.45
C PHE A 3 -1.90 8.36 -13.80
N LEU A 4 -0.85 8.62 -14.58
CA LEU A 4 0.53 8.62 -14.11
C LEU A 4 0.81 9.85 -13.24
N LEU A 5 0.35 11.03 -13.67
CA LEU A 5 0.36 12.25 -12.86
C LEU A 5 -0.45 12.07 -11.57
N GLY A 6 -1.66 11.52 -11.66
CA GLY A 6 -2.48 11.19 -10.50
C GLY A 6 -1.74 10.26 -9.53
N SER A 7 -1.14 9.18 -10.02
CA SER A 7 -0.38 8.24 -9.20
C SER A 7 0.77 8.91 -8.46
N ILE A 8 1.52 9.79 -9.13
CA ILE A 8 2.63 10.54 -8.50
C ILE A 8 2.10 11.46 -7.40
N LEU A 9 1.05 12.24 -7.68
CA LEU A 9 0.47 13.19 -6.74
C LEU A 9 -0.14 12.48 -5.53
N LEU A 10 -0.92 11.42 -5.73
CA LEU A 10 -1.55 10.65 -4.66
C LEU A 10 -0.51 9.92 -3.79
N SER A 11 0.55 9.37 -4.40
CA SER A 11 1.63 8.71 -3.65
C SER A 11 2.41 9.72 -2.79
N GLY A 12 2.65 10.92 -3.30
CA GLY A 12 3.22 12.02 -2.51
C GLY A 12 2.28 12.45 -1.38
N PHE A 13 0.99 12.60 -1.66
CA PHE A 13 -0.02 13.00 -0.69
C PHE A 13 -0.14 11.99 0.47
N LEU A 14 -0.08 10.69 0.21
CA LEU A 14 -0.10 9.65 1.24
C LEU A 14 1.00 9.86 2.29
N THR A 15 2.21 10.18 1.83
CA THR A 15 3.37 10.44 2.69
C THR A 15 3.17 11.70 3.54
N ILE A 16 2.56 12.74 2.96
CA ILE A 16 2.18 13.98 3.66
C ILE A 16 1.07 13.71 4.70
N ALA A 17 0.07 12.89 4.35
CA ALA A 17 -1.06 12.55 5.22
C ALA A 17 -0.57 11.86 6.50
N PHE A 18 0.37 10.92 6.42
CA PHE A 18 0.95 10.29 7.62
C PHE A 18 1.70 11.29 8.50
N LYS A 19 2.43 12.24 7.91
CA LYS A 19 3.07 13.33 8.67
C LYS A 19 2.04 14.23 9.35
N LEU A 20 0.90 14.43 8.71
CA LEU A 20 -0.20 15.22 9.24
C LEU A 20 -0.89 14.51 10.42
N CYS A 21 -1.07 13.18 10.34
CA CYS A 21 -1.51 12.37 11.49
C CYS A 21 -0.57 12.55 12.68
N ASP A 22 0.74 12.56 12.45
CA ASP A 22 1.73 12.81 13.51
C ASP A 22 1.61 14.21 14.12
N ARG A 23 1.45 15.25 13.26
CA ARG A 23 1.25 16.64 13.69
C ARG A 23 0.00 16.82 14.55
N TYR A 24 -1.11 16.19 14.18
CA TYR A 24 -2.38 16.27 14.91
C TYR A 24 -2.53 15.21 16.01
N ARG A 25 -1.48 14.43 16.28
CA ARG A 25 -1.47 13.35 17.29
C ARG A 25 -2.59 12.32 17.07
N ILE A 26 -2.96 12.10 15.82
CA ILE A 26 -3.92 11.06 15.42
C ILE A 26 -3.20 9.71 15.48
N ASP A 27 -3.90 8.70 16.01
CA ASP A 27 -3.39 7.35 16.02
C ASP A 27 -3.27 6.80 14.58
N LYS A 28 -2.05 6.37 14.23
CA LYS A 28 -1.74 5.94 12.86
C LYS A 28 -2.37 4.61 12.51
N PHE A 29 -2.53 3.72 13.49
CA PHE A 29 -3.19 2.45 13.28
C PHE A 29 -4.68 2.66 12.95
N GLN A 30 -5.37 3.54 13.69
CA GLN A 30 -6.74 3.94 13.38
C GLN A 30 -6.85 4.59 11.99
N ALA A 31 -5.90 5.46 11.61
CA ALA A 31 -5.88 6.06 10.29
C ALA A 31 -5.74 5.01 9.16
N ILE A 32 -4.90 3.99 9.35
CA ILE A 32 -4.73 2.87 8.40
C ILE A 32 -6.02 2.05 8.32
N VAL A 33 -6.64 1.70 9.44
CA VAL A 33 -7.90 0.95 9.47
C VAL A 33 -9.03 1.72 8.76
N CYS A 34 -9.13 3.03 9.00
CA CYS A 34 -10.09 3.90 8.32
C CYS A 34 -9.84 3.94 6.80
N ASN A 35 -8.57 4.05 6.38
CA ASN A 35 -8.22 4.02 4.95
C ASN A 35 -8.68 2.72 4.27
N TYR A 36 -8.55 1.57 4.93
CA TYR A 36 -9.05 0.30 4.42
C TYR A 36 -10.57 0.31 4.22
N ALA A 37 -11.33 0.80 5.20
CA ALA A 37 -12.77 0.92 5.06
C ALA A 37 -13.15 1.82 3.88
N VAL A 38 -12.47 2.96 3.72
CA VAL A 38 -12.66 3.86 2.58
C VAL A 38 -12.33 3.16 1.24
N CYS A 39 -11.24 2.41 1.17
CA CYS A 39 -10.87 1.63 -0.02
C CYS A 39 -11.91 0.55 -0.35
N THR A 40 -12.45 -0.16 0.64
CA THR A 40 -13.52 -1.15 0.42
C THR A 40 -14.81 -0.49 -0.09
N ILE A 41 -15.21 0.64 0.51
CA ILE A 41 -16.41 1.38 0.10
C ILE A 41 -16.25 1.90 -1.33
N THR A 42 -15.16 2.62 -1.59
CA THR A 42 -14.89 3.17 -2.93
C THR A 42 -14.75 2.07 -3.97
N GLY A 43 -14.02 0.99 -3.67
CA GLY A 43 -13.91 -0.18 -4.55
C GLY A 43 -15.27 -0.78 -4.88
N SER A 44 -16.16 -0.92 -3.89
CA SER A 44 -17.52 -1.45 -4.10
C SER A 44 -18.37 -0.51 -4.95
N LEU A 45 -18.28 0.80 -4.71
CA LEU A 45 -18.99 1.83 -5.49
C LEU A 45 -18.55 1.84 -6.96
N PHE A 46 -17.24 1.81 -7.23
CA PHE A 46 -16.70 1.81 -8.59
C PHE A 46 -16.87 0.47 -9.31
N SER A 47 -16.89 -0.64 -8.57
CA SER A 47 -17.16 -1.97 -9.14
C SER A 47 -18.65 -2.20 -9.43
N GLY A 48 -19.54 -1.36 -8.88
CA GLY A 48 -20.99 -1.51 -9.02
C GLY A 48 -21.57 -2.73 -8.29
N SER A 49 -20.77 -3.40 -7.46
CA SER A 49 -21.16 -4.60 -6.72
C SER A 49 -20.51 -4.62 -5.34
N VAL A 50 -21.23 -5.17 -4.37
CA VAL A 50 -20.67 -5.45 -3.05
C VAL A 50 -19.99 -6.82 -3.12
N PRO A 51 -18.69 -6.92 -2.77
CA PRO A 51 -17.99 -8.19 -2.84
C PRO A 51 -18.66 -9.24 -1.93
N SER A 52 -19.08 -10.36 -2.53
CA SER A 52 -19.62 -11.51 -1.79
C SER A 52 -18.49 -12.24 -1.06
N PHE A 53 -18.56 -12.30 0.27
CA PHE A 53 -17.56 -13.01 1.07
C PHE A 53 -17.51 -14.50 0.72
N VAL A 54 -18.66 -15.12 0.46
CA VAL A 54 -18.76 -16.56 0.17
C VAL A 54 -18.07 -16.89 -1.16
N GLU A 55 -18.29 -16.07 -2.19
CA GLU A 55 -17.62 -16.26 -3.49
C GLU A 55 -16.12 -15.97 -3.39
N ALA A 56 -15.74 -14.90 -2.68
CA ALA A 56 -14.35 -14.55 -2.47
C ALA A 56 -13.59 -15.65 -1.72
N ALA A 57 -14.16 -16.21 -0.64
CA ALA A 57 -13.51 -17.23 0.18
C ALA A 57 -13.26 -18.54 -0.58
N GLY A 58 -14.10 -18.87 -1.57
CA GLY A 58 -13.92 -20.04 -2.45
C GLY A 58 -12.89 -19.82 -3.56
N ALA A 59 -12.45 -18.58 -3.79
CA ALA A 59 -11.56 -18.26 -4.88
C ALA A 59 -10.08 -18.58 -4.55
N PRO A 60 -9.28 -19.07 -5.53
CA PRO A 60 -7.89 -19.47 -5.30
C PRO A 60 -6.98 -18.31 -4.87
N TRP A 61 -7.37 -17.06 -5.17
CA TRP A 61 -6.63 -15.86 -4.80
C TRP A 61 -6.87 -15.39 -3.37
N PHE A 62 -7.90 -15.89 -2.67
CA PHE A 62 -8.31 -15.38 -1.36
C PHE A 62 -7.21 -15.47 -0.30
N LYS A 63 -6.53 -16.62 -0.25
CA LYS A 63 -5.39 -16.84 0.67
C LYS A 63 -4.29 -15.80 0.44
N TRP A 64 -4.01 -15.47 -0.82
CA TRP A 64 -3.00 -14.49 -1.19
C TRP A 64 -3.44 -13.06 -0.86
N SER A 65 -4.71 -12.74 -1.02
CA SER A 65 -5.28 -11.43 -0.61
C SER A 65 -5.19 -11.22 0.90
N LEU A 66 -5.46 -12.26 1.71
CA LEU A 66 -5.26 -12.21 3.17
C LEU A 66 -3.80 -11.95 3.53
N LEU A 67 -2.87 -12.69 2.90
CA LEU A 67 -1.45 -12.52 3.13
C LEU A 67 -0.97 -11.11 2.73
N MET A 68 -1.43 -10.61 1.59
CA MET A 68 -1.13 -9.24 1.13
C MET A 68 -1.69 -8.18 2.07
N GLY A 69 -2.92 -8.35 2.56
CA GLY A 69 -3.51 -7.45 3.54
C GLY A 69 -2.68 -7.36 4.83
N LEU A 70 -2.20 -8.50 5.33
CA LEU A 70 -1.32 -8.57 6.49
C LEU A 70 0.00 -7.81 6.24
N PHE A 71 0.68 -8.11 5.12
CA PHE A 71 1.93 -7.43 4.76
C PHE A 71 1.76 -5.93 4.58
N PHE A 72 0.62 -5.51 4.05
CA PHE A 72 0.35 -4.10 3.80
C PHE A 72 0.16 -3.31 5.10
N ILE A 73 -0.59 -3.84 6.08
CA ILE A 73 -0.70 -3.24 7.42
C ILE A 73 0.67 -3.20 8.10
N ALA A 74 1.44 -4.29 8.04
CA ALA A 74 2.78 -4.36 8.61
C ALA A 74 3.71 -3.31 7.97
N SER A 75 3.68 -3.19 6.64
CA SER A 75 4.51 -2.25 5.88
C SER A 75 4.15 -0.80 6.21
N PHE A 76 2.86 -0.46 6.31
CA PHE A 76 2.45 0.90 6.69
C PHE A 76 2.87 1.28 8.11
N ASN A 77 2.75 0.36 9.07
CA ASN A 77 3.27 0.58 10.41
C ASN A 77 4.79 0.74 10.40
N LEU A 78 5.51 -0.04 9.58
CA LEU A 78 6.96 0.08 9.45
C LEU A 78 7.36 1.44 8.87
N ILE A 79 6.69 1.89 7.80
CA ILE A 79 6.90 3.23 7.21
C ILE A 79 6.64 4.31 8.26
N ALA A 80 5.52 4.23 9.00
CA ALA A 80 5.19 5.17 10.06
C ALA A 80 6.30 5.24 11.13
N LEU A 81 6.79 4.10 11.59
CA LEU A 81 7.87 4.01 12.57
C LEU A 81 9.18 4.59 12.00
N THR A 82 9.51 4.32 10.74
CA THR A 82 10.71 4.87 10.08
C THR A 82 10.61 6.38 9.92
N VAL A 83 9.45 6.92 9.52
CA VAL A 83 9.23 8.37 9.41
C VAL A 83 9.42 9.06 10.77
N GLN A 84 8.98 8.44 11.86
CA GLN A 84 9.16 8.98 13.21
C GLN A 84 10.62 8.94 13.68
N LYS A 85 11.33 7.83 13.48
CA LYS A 85 12.69 7.63 13.99
C LYS A 85 13.78 8.23 13.11
N SER A 86 13.59 8.19 11.80
CA SER A 86 14.61 8.50 10.79
C SER A 86 14.20 9.62 9.85
N GLY A 87 12.99 10.17 10.01
CA GLY A 87 12.49 11.27 9.20
C GLY A 87 11.95 10.84 7.83
N LEU A 88 11.25 11.78 7.19
CA LEU A 88 10.51 11.54 5.95
C LEU A 88 11.41 11.17 4.76
N ALA A 89 12.58 11.81 4.66
CA ALA A 89 13.48 11.64 3.53
C ALA A 89 14.06 10.22 3.48
N ILE A 90 14.47 9.68 4.64
CA ILE A 90 15.05 8.33 4.72
C ILE A 90 13.98 7.27 4.40
N ALA A 91 12.77 7.41 4.96
CA ALA A 91 11.66 6.52 4.64
C ALA A 91 11.31 6.52 3.14
N ALA A 92 11.30 7.70 2.51
CA ALA A 92 11.01 7.84 1.09
C ALA A 92 12.10 7.21 0.21
N VAL A 93 13.38 7.38 0.56
CA VAL A 93 14.49 6.76 -0.18
C VAL A 93 14.44 5.24 -0.05
N ALA A 94 14.30 4.71 1.16
CA ALA A 94 14.21 3.28 1.43
C ALA A 94 13.04 2.62 0.68
N SER A 95 11.87 3.28 0.68
CA SER A 95 10.69 2.80 -0.05
C SER A 95 10.95 2.71 -1.57
N LYS A 96 11.65 3.70 -2.15
CA LYS A 96 12.05 3.65 -3.56
C LYS A 96 13.07 2.56 -3.86
N THR A 97 13.95 2.23 -2.90
CA THR A 97 14.95 1.16 -3.07
C THR A 97 14.34 -0.23 -3.03
N SER A 98 13.12 -0.38 -2.50
CA SER A 98 12.38 -1.64 -2.48
C SER A 98 12.17 -2.25 -3.88
N LEU A 99 12.20 -1.43 -4.94
CA LEU A 99 12.10 -1.87 -6.35
C LEU A 99 13.13 -2.93 -6.76
N VAL A 100 14.23 -3.05 -6.03
CA VAL A 100 15.21 -4.14 -6.24
C VAL A 100 14.57 -5.51 -6.02
N ILE A 101 13.67 -5.67 -5.05
CA ILE A 101 13.03 -6.96 -4.76
C ILE A 101 12.11 -7.39 -5.92
N PRO A 102 11.13 -6.58 -6.39
CA PRO A 102 10.36 -6.91 -7.59
C PRO A 102 11.22 -7.18 -8.82
N PHE A 103 12.30 -6.41 -9.02
CA PHE A 103 13.21 -6.62 -10.15
C PHE A 103 13.88 -8.01 -10.13
N ILE A 104 14.41 -8.42 -8.97
CA ILE A 104 14.99 -9.76 -8.80
C ILE A 104 13.94 -10.84 -9.08
N PHE A 105 12.73 -10.68 -8.55
CA PHE A 105 11.62 -11.60 -8.80
C PHE A 105 11.23 -11.64 -10.29
N SER A 106 11.26 -10.50 -10.99
CA SER A 106 11.00 -10.43 -12.44
C SER A 106 11.99 -11.30 -13.22
N VAL A 107 13.28 -11.14 -12.95
CA VAL A 107 14.34 -11.91 -13.61
C VAL A 107 14.24 -13.40 -13.28
N LEU A 108 14.03 -13.75 -12.00
CA LEU A 108 14.04 -15.16 -11.57
C LEU A 108 12.77 -15.93 -11.95
N LEU A 109 11.58 -15.34 -11.83
CA LEU A 109 10.31 -16.03 -12.13
C LEU A 109 9.89 -15.90 -13.59
N TYR A 110 10.11 -14.75 -14.21
CA TYR A 110 9.68 -14.49 -15.58
C TYR A 110 10.80 -14.65 -16.61
N GLY A 111 12.03 -14.92 -16.16
CA GLY A 111 13.17 -15.17 -17.04
C GLY A 111 13.58 -13.94 -17.87
N GLU A 112 13.23 -12.73 -17.41
CA GLU A 112 13.60 -11.51 -18.12
C GLU A 112 15.12 -11.37 -18.21
N ALA A 113 15.63 -11.19 -19.43
CA ALA A 113 17.05 -10.98 -19.66
C ALA A 113 17.48 -9.62 -19.11
N VAL A 114 18.55 -9.61 -18.32
CA VAL A 114 19.17 -8.38 -17.82
C VAL A 114 20.00 -7.79 -18.97
N SER A 115 19.51 -6.73 -19.61
CA SER A 115 20.24 -5.97 -20.63
C SER A 115 20.65 -4.59 -20.13
#